data_AF-A0A7K0UVU4-F1
#
_entry.id   AF-A0A7K0UVU4-F1
#
_cell.length_a   1.000
_cell.length_b   1.000
_cell.length_c   1.000
_cell.angle_alpha   90.00
_cell.angle_beta   90.00
_cell.angle_gamma   90.00
#
_symmetry.space_group_name_H-M   'P 1'
#
loop_
_entity.id
_entity.type
_entity.pdbx_description
1 polymer ?
#
loop_
_entity_poly.entity_id
_entity_poly.type
_entity_poly.pdbx_seq_one_letter_code
_entity_poly.pdbx_strand_id
1 'polypeptide(L)'
;MNSEFSLETLKSSWNQVLDAILEVDRVAWLLWFDARLVKLEGDVLEVSFADSEKFSGDHNFKSARKPEQTAKLVSAILKVTGKKLEVIEA
;
A
#
# COMPACT_ATOMS: atom_id res chain seq x y z
N MET A 1 16.05 10.34 -20.84
CA MET A 1 14.93 10.65 -19.92
C MET A 1 14.59 9.35 -19.22
N ASN A 2 15.26 9.02 -18.11
CA ASN A 2 14.85 7.90 -17.27
C ASN A 2 13.78 8.43 -16.33
N SER A 3 12.52 8.13 -16.61
CA SER A 3 11.47 8.29 -15.60
C SER A 3 11.74 7.22 -14.54
N GLU A 4 12.67 7.50 -13.63
CA GLU A 4 12.91 6.67 -12.45
C GLU A 4 11.60 6.63 -11.67
N PHE A 5 11.01 5.45 -11.60
CA PHE A 5 9.78 5.23 -10.85
C PHE A 5 10.12 5.43 -9.37
N SER A 6 9.82 6.61 -8.86
CA SER A 6 10.19 7.06 -7.52
C SER A 6 8.98 7.02 -6.59
N LEU A 7 9.25 6.97 -5.29
CA LEU A 7 8.23 7.02 -4.24
C LEU A 7 7.26 8.18 -4.43
N GLU A 8 7.74 9.33 -4.90
CA GLU A 8 6.94 10.53 -5.16
C GLU A 8 5.91 10.32 -6.29
N THR A 9 6.30 9.65 -7.38
CA THR A 9 5.39 9.28 -8.47
C THR A 9 4.33 8.30 -7.98
N LEU A 10 4.73 7.33 -7.16
CA LEU A 10 3.79 6.40 -6.54
C LEU A 10 2.85 7.10 -5.57
N LYS A 11 3.34 8.03 -4.74
CA LYS A 11 2.52 8.88 -3.86
C LYS A 11 1.49 9.68 -4.64
N SER A 12 1.87 10.23 -5.79
CA SER A 12 0.95 10.94 -6.68
C SER A 12 -0.12 9.99 -7.27
N SER A 13 0.27 8.76 -7.61
CA SER A 13 -0.63 7.72 -8.14
C SER A 13 -1.38 6.95 -7.04
N TRP A 14 -1.08 7.17 -5.76
CA TRP A 14 -1.58 6.37 -4.64
C TRP A 14 -3.09 6.47 -4.50
N ASN A 15 -3.66 7.66 -4.73
CA ASN A 15 -5.11 7.83 -4.76
C ASN A 15 -5.77 6.95 -5.82
N GLN A 16 -5.16 6.78 -6.99
CA GLN A 16 -5.69 5.89 -8.03
C GLN A 16 -5.57 4.41 -7.64
N VAL A 17 -4.50 4.03 -6.94
CA VAL A 17 -4.33 2.68 -6.40
C VAL A 17 -5.43 2.40 -5.37
N LEU A 18 -5.66 3.32 -4.44
CA LEU A 18 -6.73 3.23 -3.46
C LEU A 18 -8.10 3.16 -4.12
N ASP A 19 -8.38 3.98 -5.13
CA ASP A 19 -9.63 3.94 -5.89
C ASP A 19 -9.86 2.56 -6.53
N ALA A 20 -8.83 2.00 -7.18
CA ALA A 20 -8.90 0.65 -7.75
C ALA A 20 -9.13 -0.45 -6.71
N ILE A 21 -8.63 -0.28 -5.49
CA ILE A 21 -8.94 -1.20 -4.37
C ILE A 21 -10.37 -1.00 -3.91
N LEU A 22 -10.84 0.25 -3.78
CA LEU A 22 -12.20 0.58 -3.34
C LEU A 22 -13.26 -0.01 -4.27
N GLU A 23 -13.01 0.00 -5.59
CA GLU A 23 -13.87 -0.64 -6.59
C GLU A 23 -14.01 -2.16 -6.37
N VAL A 24 -12.98 -2.82 -5.83
CA VAL A 24 -12.92 -4.28 -5.69
C VAL A 24 -13.32 -4.72 -4.27
N ASP A 25 -12.80 -4.06 -3.26
CA ASP A 25 -12.98 -4.40 -1.85
C ASP A 25 -12.77 -3.19 -0.94
N ARG A 26 -13.87 -2.72 -0.35
CA ARG A 26 -13.87 -1.61 0.59
C ARG A 26 -13.13 -1.91 1.90
N VAL A 27 -13.08 -3.18 2.34
CA VAL A 27 -12.35 -3.57 3.55
C VAL A 27 -10.85 -3.51 3.31
N ALA A 28 -10.40 -4.02 2.16
CA ALA A 28 -9.02 -3.86 1.70
C ALA A 28 -8.64 -2.38 1.64
N TRP A 29 -9.52 -1.55 1.09
CA TRP A 29 -9.31 -0.11 1.00
C TRP A 29 -9.15 0.51 2.38
N LEU A 30 -10.04 0.24 3.34
CA LEU A 30 -9.92 0.76 4.71
C LEU A 30 -8.63 0.33 5.41
N LEU A 31 -8.15 -0.90 5.13
CA LEU A 31 -6.89 -1.40 5.68
C LEU A 31 -5.68 -0.64 5.12
N TRP A 32 -5.64 -0.37 3.82
CA TRP A 32 -4.49 0.28 3.16
C TRP A 32 -4.60 1.80 3.08
N PHE A 33 -5.78 2.37 3.31
CA PHE A 33 -6.02 3.82 3.28
C PHE A 33 -5.17 4.55 4.33
N ASP A 34 -4.97 3.94 5.50
CA ASP A 34 -4.11 4.46 6.57
C ASP A 34 -2.62 4.16 6.34
N ALA A 35 -2.29 3.30 5.36
CA ALA A 35 -0.92 2.93 5.08
C ALA A 35 -0.14 4.13 4.54
N ARG A 36 0.99 4.46 5.17
CA ARG A 36 1.89 5.49 4.68
C ARG A 36 3.05 4.88 3.91
N LEU A 37 3.25 5.39 2.70
CA LEU A 37 4.38 5.06 1.83
C LEU A 37 5.68 5.64 2.45
N VAL A 38 6.48 4.77 3.08
CA VAL A 38 7.73 5.14 3.77
C VAL A 38 8.88 5.21 2.78
N LYS A 39 9.09 4.11 2.06
CA LYS A 39 10.24 3.93 1.17
C LYS A 39 9.86 3.06 -0.03
N LEU A 40 10.48 3.33 -1.16
CA LEU A 40 10.36 2.49 -2.35
C LEU A 40 11.78 2.22 -2.86
N GLU A 41 12.18 0.96 -2.86
CA GLU A 41 13.49 0.52 -3.36
C GLU A 41 13.30 -0.54 -4.44
N GLY A 42 13.60 -0.17 -5.70
CA GLY A 42 13.40 -1.05 -6.85
C GLY A 42 11.93 -1.41 -7.02
N ASP A 43 11.60 -2.65 -6.68
CA ASP A 43 10.23 -3.19 -6.72
C ASP A 43 9.65 -3.42 -5.32
N VAL A 44 10.34 -3.03 -4.24
CA VAL A 44 9.86 -3.20 -2.86
C VAL A 44 9.33 -1.89 -2.32
N LEU A 45 8.04 -1.88 -1.99
CA LEU A 45 7.35 -0.77 -1.36
C LEU A 45 7.18 -1.01 0.14
N GLU A 46 7.87 -0.20 0.92
CA GLU A 46 7.74 -0.19 2.37
C GLU A 46 6.62 0.76 2.80
N VAL A 47 5.66 0.21 3.53
CA VAL A 47 4.55 0.96 4.13
C VAL A 47 4.56 0.84 5.65
N SER A 48 4.13 1.89 6.34
CA SER A 48 4.02 1.91 7.79
C SER A 48 2.65 2.36 8.24
N PHE A 49 2.21 1.79 9.36
CA PHE A 49 0.93 2.02 10.02
C PHE A 49 1.10 2.61 11.43
N ALA A 50 2.31 3.10 11.73
CA ALA A 50 2.72 3.50 13.08
C ALA A 50 1.87 4.65 13.68
N ASP A 51 1.15 5.42 12.86
CA ASP A 51 0.25 6.48 13.35
C ASP A 51 -1.02 5.88 14.00
N SER A 52 -1.55 4.77 13.48
CA SER A 52 -2.67 4.02 14.08
C SER A 52 -2.28 3.25 15.36
N GLU A 53 -1.02 2.83 15.46
CA GLU A 53 -0.49 2.15 16.66
C GLU A 53 -0.30 3.09 17.86
N LYS A 54 -0.15 4.40 17.62
CA LYS A 54 -0.06 5.40 18.71
C LYS A 54 -1.33 5.49 19.57
N PHE A 55 -2.46 4.98 19.07
CA PHE A 55 -3.73 4.92 19.80
C PHE A 55 -4.15 3.51 20.23
N SER A 56 -3.47 2.47 19.77
CA SER A 56 -3.87 1.08 19.97
C SER A 56 -2.77 0.32 20.69
N GLY A 57 -2.69 0.50 22.01
CA GLY A 57 -1.89 -0.39 22.85
C GLY A 57 -2.30 -1.85 22.60
N ASP A 58 -1.35 -2.67 22.15
CA ASP A 58 -1.42 -4.13 22.11
C ASP A 58 -2.31 -4.81 21.06
N HIS A 59 -3.07 -4.09 20.22
CA HIS A 59 -3.90 -4.71 19.17
C HIS A 59 -3.22 -4.65 17.80
N ASN A 60 -2.27 -5.55 17.60
CA ASN A 60 -1.61 -5.76 16.31
C ASN A 60 -2.65 -6.16 15.24
N PHE A 61 -3.06 -5.23 14.38
CA PHE A 61 -3.86 -5.48 13.16
C PHE A 61 -3.13 -6.36 12.12
N LYS A 62 -1.96 -6.92 12.46
CA LYS A 62 -1.24 -7.94 11.66
C LYS A 62 -2.13 -9.13 11.29
N SER A 63 -3.12 -9.48 12.09
CA SER A 63 -4.07 -10.57 11.79
C SER A 63 -5.09 -10.22 10.69
N ALA A 64 -5.35 -8.93 10.44
CA ALA A 64 -6.28 -8.47 9.40
C ALA A 64 -5.58 -8.26 8.04
N ARG A 65 -4.27 -7.97 8.04
CA ARG A 65 -3.41 -7.92 6.84
C ARG A 65 -3.05 -9.34 6.37
N LYS A 66 -4.09 -10.05 5.92
CA LYS A 66 -3.92 -11.35 5.27
C LYS A 66 -3.17 -11.17 3.94
N PRO A 67 -2.45 -12.19 3.46
CA PRO A 67 -1.81 -12.17 2.14
C PRO A 67 -2.80 -11.85 1.01
N GLU A 68 -4.08 -12.17 1.17
CA GLU A 68 -5.16 -11.79 0.25
C GLU A 68 -5.31 -10.27 0.11
N GLN A 69 -5.21 -9.52 1.21
CA GLN A 69 -5.34 -8.06 1.22
C GLN A 69 -4.11 -7.40 0.59
N THR A 70 -2.92 -7.92 0.88
CA THR A 70 -1.67 -7.48 0.24
C THR A 70 -1.70 -7.77 -1.26
N ALA A 71 -2.21 -8.95 -1.67
CA ALA A 71 -2.35 -9.29 -3.08
C ALA A 71 -3.30 -8.33 -3.83
N LYS A 72 -4.37 -7.85 -3.18
CA LYS A 72 -5.27 -6.82 -3.76
C LYS A 72 -4.54 -5.50 -3.98
N LEU A 73 -3.76 -5.05 -2.99
CA LEU A 73 -2.96 -3.84 -3.12
C LEU A 73 -1.92 -3.97 -4.24
N VAL A 74 -1.15 -5.06 -4.27
CA VAL A 74 -0.15 -5.33 -5.32
C VAL A 74 -0.81 -5.34 -6.71
N SER A 75 -1.99 -5.95 -6.83
CA SER A 75 -2.75 -5.98 -8.09
C SER A 75 -3.23 -4.59 -8.51
N ALA A 76 -3.69 -3.77 -7.57
CA ALA A 76 -4.10 -2.40 -7.83
C ALA A 76 -2.92 -1.52 -8.25
N ILE A 77 -1.78 -1.64 -7.56
CA ILE A 77 -0.53 -0.97 -7.94
C ILE A 77 -0.11 -1.37 -9.35
N LEU A 78 -0.13 -2.67 -9.67
CA LEU A 78 0.17 -3.16 -11.01
C LEU A 78 -0.78 -2.59 -12.07
N LYS A 79 -2.08 -2.49 -11.77
CA LYS A 79 -3.09 -1.94 -12.68
C LYS A 79 -2.86 -0.46 -12.97
N VAL A 80 -2.49 0.32 -11.95
CA VAL A 80 -2.32 1.78 -12.04
C VAL A 80 -0.95 2.17 -12.58
N THR A 81 0.10 1.54 -12.08
CA THR A 81 1.49 1.89 -12.38
C THR A 81 2.11 1.04 -13.48
N GLY A 82 1.49 -0.10 -13.83
CA GLY A 82 2.06 -1.10 -14.72
C GLY A 82 3.22 -1.90 -14.11
N LYS A 83 3.56 -1.67 -12.84
CA LYS A 83 4.66 -2.35 -12.14
C LYS A 83 4.16 -3.21 -10.99
N LYS A 84 4.72 -4.41 -10.90
CA LYS A 84 4.45 -5.30 -9.78
C LYS A 84 5.40 -4.95 -8.64
N LEU A 85 4.87 -4.28 -7.63
CA LEU A 85 5.62 -3.99 -6.40
C LEU A 85 5.32 -5.04 -5.34
N GLU A 86 6.32 -5.40 -4.55
CA GLU A 86 6.19 -6.17 -3.33
C GLU A 86 5.96 -5.21 -2.17
N VAL A 87 4.84 -5.37 -1.47
CA VAL A 87 4.51 -4.51 -0.33
C VAL A 87 4.98 -5.16 0.95
N ILE A 88 5.87 -4.47 1.66
CA ILE A 88 6.37 -4.88 2.97
C ILE A 88 5.98 -3.86 4.02
N GLU A 89 5.88 -4.32 5.26
CA GLU A 89 5.54 -3.51 6.41
C GLU A 89 6.80 -3.23 7.23
N ALA A 90 7.07 -1.94 7.50
CA ALA A 90 8.16 -1.51 8.39
C ALA A 90 7.82 -1.73 9.86
#